data_AF-A0A5M8SGQ6-F1
#
_entry.id   AF-A0A5M8SGQ6-F1
#
_cell.length_a   1.000
_cell.length_b   1.000
_cell.length_c   1.000
_cell.angle_alpha   90.00
_cell.angle_beta   90.00
_cell.angle_gamma   90.00
#
_symmetry.space_group_name_H-M   'P 1'
#
loop_
_entity.id
_entity.type
_entity.pdbx_description
1 polymer ?
#
loop_
_entity_poly.entity_id
_entity_poly.type
_entity_poly.pdbx_seq_one_letter_code
_entity_poly.pdbx_strand_id
1 'polypeptide(L)'
;MVTHLLELLAWIWIAICFASTLLILVQTFRTPQKMWIMDVVWPVTGLYLGPFALYLYRKSLPVSVRKPISDQMKRMMERHKDDPPTAIQNSIAVFHCGAGCSIGDAMAELLVPALALNFAGEFGTRLILDFILAYILGVIFQYFTIAPMRNLSFAQGVLAAIRADTISIILFEIGMFAWMAIAHYWLLPSPHLKPNSAAFWFMMQVAMIAGYLTALPANAWLIRKGWKEKMPAIDPNQMQAEMRVQQPPQNLNRVA
;
A
#
# COMPACT_ATOMS: atom_id res chain seq x y z
N MET A 1 7.40 -15.88 -29.58
CA MET A 1 8.64 -15.86 -28.77
C MET A 1 8.59 -14.76 -27.70
N VAL A 2 8.32 -13.50 -28.07
CA VAL A 2 8.18 -12.37 -27.12
C VAL A 2 7.08 -12.60 -26.08
N THR A 3 5.92 -13.14 -26.49
CA THR A 3 4.80 -13.47 -25.59
C THR A 3 5.14 -14.56 -24.57
N HIS A 4 5.88 -15.59 -24.97
CA HIS A 4 6.30 -16.66 -24.05
C HIS A 4 7.33 -16.18 -23.04
N LEU A 5 8.29 -15.34 -23.46
CA LEU A 5 9.24 -14.74 -22.53
C LEU A 5 8.53 -13.81 -21.54
N LEU A 6 7.59 -12.99 -21.99
CA LEU A 6 6.79 -12.13 -21.13
C LEU A 6 5.99 -12.95 -20.10
N GLU A 7 5.30 -14.01 -20.52
CA GLU A 7 4.56 -14.90 -19.60
C GLU A 7 5.49 -15.57 -18.59
N LEU A 8 6.67 -16.04 -19.01
CA LEU A 8 7.65 -16.63 -18.10
C LEU A 8 8.14 -15.61 -17.06
N LEU A 9 8.52 -14.41 -17.49
CA LEU A 9 8.95 -13.33 -16.61
C LEU A 9 7.82 -12.90 -15.65
N ALA A 10 6.59 -12.83 -16.16
CA ALA A 10 5.41 -12.52 -15.36
C ALA A 10 5.20 -13.57 -14.26
N TRP A 11 5.26 -14.86 -14.57
CA TRP A 11 5.16 -15.92 -13.56
C TRP A 11 6.27 -15.85 -12.51
N ILE A 12 7.51 -15.64 -12.93
CA ILE A 12 8.65 -15.50 -12.00
C ILE A 12 8.42 -14.31 -11.06
N TRP A 13 8.05 -13.15 -11.60
CA TRP A 13 7.81 -11.95 -10.80
C TRP A 13 6.62 -12.11 -9.85
N ILE A 14 5.50 -12.65 -10.34
CA ILE A 14 4.31 -12.92 -9.52
C ILE A 14 4.67 -13.88 -8.38
N ALA A 15 5.43 -14.95 -8.65
CA ALA A 15 5.89 -15.87 -7.61
C ALA A 15 6.75 -15.17 -6.55
N ILE A 16 7.63 -14.23 -6.96
CA ILE A 16 8.43 -13.40 -6.05
C ILE A 16 7.53 -12.48 -5.20
N CYS A 17 6.50 -11.86 -5.79
CA CYS A 17 5.52 -11.07 -5.04
C CYS A 17 4.77 -11.93 -4.02
N PHE A 18 4.27 -13.11 -4.41
CA PHE A 18 3.61 -14.04 -3.48
C PHE A 18 4.54 -14.48 -2.35
N ALA A 19 5.80 -14.83 -2.64
CA ALA A 19 6.78 -15.16 -1.61
C ALA A 19 7.01 -13.99 -0.64
N SER A 20 7.10 -12.77 -1.15
CA SER A 20 7.24 -11.55 -0.35
C SER A 20 6.01 -11.31 0.54
N THR A 21 4.80 -11.45 -0.01
CA THR A 21 3.54 -11.37 0.72
C THR A 21 3.44 -12.43 1.81
N LEU A 22 3.81 -13.68 1.53
CA LEU A 22 3.80 -14.75 2.53
C LEU A 22 4.75 -14.44 3.68
N LEU A 23 5.95 -13.92 3.41
CA LEU A 23 6.88 -13.50 4.46
C LEU A 23 6.32 -12.37 5.31
N ILE A 24 5.71 -11.35 4.69
CA ILE A 24 5.02 -10.27 5.40
C ILE A 24 3.89 -10.85 6.27
N LEU A 25 3.05 -11.70 5.70
CA LEU A 25 1.88 -12.28 6.38
C LEU A 25 2.30 -13.11 7.61
N VAL A 26 3.30 -13.99 7.46
CA VAL A 26 3.86 -14.77 8.58
C VAL A 26 4.43 -13.86 9.67
N GLN A 27 5.11 -12.77 9.28
CA GLN A 27 5.64 -11.80 10.25
C GLN A 27 4.52 -11.04 10.96
N THR A 28 3.48 -10.63 10.25
CA THR A 28 2.31 -9.95 10.82
C THR A 28 1.58 -10.83 11.83
N PHE A 29 1.44 -12.14 11.57
CA PHE A 29 0.87 -13.06 12.56
C PHE A 29 1.73 -13.21 13.82
N ARG A 30 3.06 -13.11 13.71
CA ARG A 30 3.98 -13.20 14.86
C ARG A 30 4.10 -11.89 15.62
N THR A 31 4.04 -10.77 14.91
CA THR A 31 4.16 -9.40 15.44
C THR A 31 3.09 -8.50 14.83
N PRO A 32 1.86 -8.54 15.38
CA PRO A 32 0.76 -7.72 14.88
C PRO A 32 1.08 -6.22 14.90
N GLN A 33 0.60 -5.50 13.89
CA GLN A 33 0.77 -4.06 13.80
C GLN A 33 -0.11 -3.35 14.85
N LYS A 34 0.28 -2.13 15.23
CA LYS A 34 -0.50 -1.27 16.15
C LYS A 34 -1.91 -0.99 15.63
N MET A 35 -2.03 -0.83 14.30
CA MET A 35 -3.31 -0.66 13.61
C MET A 35 -3.63 -1.93 12.85
N TRP A 36 -4.74 -2.58 13.19
CA TRP A 36 -5.13 -3.86 12.58
C TRP A 36 -5.26 -3.79 11.05
N ILE A 37 -5.68 -2.65 10.50
CA ILE A 37 -5.81 -2.48 9.05
C ILE A 37 -4.46 -2.64 8.34
N MET A 38 -3.35 -2.31 9.01
CA MET A 38 -2.01 -2.51 8.46
C MET A 38 -1.63 -3.97 8.34
N ASP A 39 -2.26 -4.85 9.12
CA ASP A 39 -2.09 -6.30 8.98
C ASP A 39 -2.65 -6.81 7.65
N VAL A 40 -3.57 -6.06 7.02
CA VAL A 40 -4.14 -6.33 5.69
C VAL A 40 -3.42 -5.54 4.61
N VAL A 41 -3.14 -4.25 4.84
CA VAL A 41 -2.48 -3.36 3.87
C VAL A 41 -1.14 -3.92 3.44
N TRP A 42 -0.29 -4.34 4.37
CA TRP A 42 1.06 -4.80 4.04
C TRP A 42 1.09 -6.04 3.12
N PRO A 43 0.32 -7.12 3.39
CA PRO A 43 0.20 -8.24 2.47
C PRO A 43 -0.28 -7.83 1.07
N VAL A 44 -1.28 -6.96 0.98
CA VAL A 44 -1.83 -6.46 -0.30
C VAL A 44 -0.77 -5.66 -1.05
N THR A 45 -0.07 -4.76 -0.37
CA THR A 45 1.08 -4.02 -0.94
C THR A 45 2.17 -4.98 -1.43
N GLY A 46 2.42 -6.07 -0.70
CA GLY A 46 3.33 -7.13 -1.11
C GLY A 46 2.96 -7.79 -2.44
N LEU A 47 1.66 -7.87 -2.77
CA LEU A 47 1.22 -8.53 -4.00
C LEU A 47 1.64 -7.77 -5.26
N TYR A 48 1.84 -6.46 -5.20
CA TYR A 48 2.23 -5.66 -6.37
C TYR A 48 3.63 -5.02 -6.29
N LEU A 49 4.12 -4.66 -5.08
CA LEU A 49 5.47 -4.12 -4.89
C LEU A 49 6.50 -5.19 -4.51
N GLY A 50 6.05 -6.41 -4.19
CA GLY A 50 6.91 -7.57 -3.97
C GLY A 50 8.03 -7.33 -2.94
N PRO A 51 9.31 -7.57 -3.28
CA PRO A 51 10.43 -7.44 -2.34
C PRO A 51 10.60 -6.02 -1.78
N PHE A 52 10.18 -5.00 -2.54
CA PHE A 52 10.26 -3.62 -2.07
C PHE A 52 9.28 -3.34 -0.94
N ALA A 53 8.06 -3.91 -1.01
CA ALA A 53 7.11 -3.86 0.11
C ALA A 53 7.68 -4.58 1.35
N LEU A 54 8.29 -5.75 1.17
CA LEU A 54 8.92 -6.49 2.27
C LEU A 54 10.07 -5.69 2.91
N TYR A 55 10.88 -5.01 2.10
CA TYR A 55 11.93 -4.10 2.59
C TYR A 55 11.34 -2.96 3.44
N LEU A 56 10.31 -2.27 2.94
CA LEU A 56 9.66 -1.19 3.67
C LEU A 56 8.92 -1.68 4.91
N TYR A 57 8.31 -2.85 4.86
CA TYR A 57 7.70 -3.52 6.01
C TYR A 57 8.73 -3.74 7.13
N ARG A 58 9.87 -4.35 6.81
CA ARG A 58 10.94 -4.58 7.81
C ARG A 58 11.47 -3.28 8.40
N LYS A 59 11.57 -2.23 7.57
CA LYS A 59 11.94 -0.88 8.03
C LYS A 59 10.84 -0.21 8.86
N SER A 60 9.57 -0.58 8.72
CA SER A 60 8.48 -0.01 9.50
C SER A 60 8.24 -0.73 10.84
N LEU A 61 8.67 -1.98 10.99
CA LEU A 61 8.51 -2.74 12.25
C LEU A 61 8.92 -1.98 13.53
N PRO A 62 10.01 -1.19 13.55
CA PRO A 62 10.35 -0.39 14.73
C PRO A 62 9.25 0.59 15.19
N VAL A 63 8.52 1.18 14.24
CA VAL A 63 7.47 2.18 14.50
C VAL A 63 6.08 1.55 14.65
N SER A 64 5.89 0.36 14.09
CA SER A 64 4.56 -0.20 13.87
C SER A 64 4.19 -1.34 14.81
N VAL A 65 5.15 -1.93 15.53
CA VAL A 65 4.89 -3.02 16.47
C VAL A 65 4.36 -2.47 17.80
N ARG A 66 3.38 -3.17 18.37
CA ARG A 66 2.78 -2.85 19.67
C ARG A 66 3.74 -3.18 20.82
N LYS A 67 4.64 -2.25 21.17
CA LYS A 67 5.56 -2.34 22.32
C LYS A 67 5.40 -1.16 23.28
N PRO A 68 5.71 -1.34 24.59
CA PRO A 68 5.77 -0.22 25.52
C PRO A 68 6.86 0.77 25.06
N ILE A 69 6.47 2.04 24.95
CA ILE A 69 7.33 3.14 24.50
C ILE A 69 7.99 3.76 25.74
N SER A 70 9.32 3.83 25.78
CA SER A 70 10.05 4.48 26.87
C SER A 70 9.84 6.00 26.89
N ASP A 71 10.08 6.64 28.04
CA ASP A 71 9.96 8.10 28.14
C ASP A 71 11.00 8.86 27.31
N GLN A 72 12.14 8.22 26.99
CA GLN A 72 13.10 8.79 26.04
C GLN A 72 12.52 8.79 24.62
N MET A 73 11.95 7.67 24.18
CA MET A 73 11.31 7.55 22.88
C MET A 73 10.12 8.50 22.74
N LYS A 74 9.29 8.65 23.77
CA LYS A 74 8.19 9.65 23.78
C LYS A 74 8.72 11.07 23.55
N ARG A 75 9.80 11.45 24.25
CA ARG A 75 10.44 12.77 24.09
C ARG A 75 11.02 12.94 22.68
N MET A 76 11.60 11.90 22.10
CA MET A 76 12.06 11.93 20.71
C MET A 76 10.89 12.12 19.73
N MET A 77 9.81 11.35 19.89
CA MET A 77 8.60 11.47 19.07
C MET A 77 8.01 12.87 19.12
N GLU A 78 7.98 13.50 20.29
CA GLU A 78 7.45 14.86 20.40
C GLU A 78 8.34 15.94 19.81
N ARG A 79 9.67 15.76 19.82
CA ARG A 79 10.57 16.69 19.12
C ARG A 79 10.39 16.64 17.60
N HIS A 80 10.09 15.48 17.06
CA HIS A 80 9.97 15.25 15.61
C HIS A 80 8.51 15.19 15.12
N LYS A 81 7.54 15.64 15.92
CA LYS A 81 6.12 15.58 15.56
C LYS A 81 5.76 16.54 14.41
N ASP A 82 6.43 17.69 14.36
CA ASP A 82 6.12 18.78 13.44
C ASP A 82 6.95 18.72 12.16
N ASP A 83 8.01 17.93 12.17
CA ASP A 83 8.90 17.68 11.06
C ASP A 83 8.16 17.14 9.83
N PRO A 84 8.67 17.41 8.61
CA PRO A 84 8.12 16.84 7.40
C PRO A 84 8.23 15.31 7.40
N PRO A 85 7.25 14.59 6.83
CA PRO A 85 7.29 13.13 6.78
C PRO A 85 8.51 12.66 6.00
N THR A 86 9.15 11.60 6.49
CA THR A 86 10.21 10.90 5.75
C THR A 86 9.63 10.20 4.53
N ALA A 87 10.49 9.84 3.56
CA ALA A 87 10.06 9.11 2.37
C ALA A 87 9.35 7.78 2.69
N ILE A 88 9.82 7.06 3.72
CA ILE A 88 9.22 5.80 4.18
C ILE A 88 7.80 6.05 4.72
N GLN A 89 7.63 7.09 5.54
CA GLN A 89 6.31 7.42 6.11
C GLN A 89 5.32 7.87 5.03
N ASN A 90 5.79 8.67 4.07
CA ASN A 90 4.97 9.06 2.94
C ASN A 90 4.55 7.84 2.11
N SER A 91 5.45 6.86 1.94
CA SER A 91 5.13 5.61 1.24
C SER A 91 4.07 4.79 1.99
N ILE A 92 4.23 4.64 3.31
CA ILE A 92 3.25 3.94 4.16
C ILE A 92 1.89 4.65 4.13
N ALA A 93 1.89 5.99 4.13
CA ALA A 93 0.67 6.77 3.98
C ALA A 93 -0.08 6.43 2.67
N VAL A 94 0.64 6.28 1.55
CA VAL A 94 0.04 5.85 0.26
C VAL A 94 -0.48 4.42 0.35
N PHE A 95 0.20 3.51 1.04
CA PHE A 95 -0.21 2.09 1.09
C PHE A 95 -1.62 1.88 1.67
N HIS A 96 -2.09 2.75 2.58
CA HIS A 96 -3.45 2.66 3.11
C HIS A 96 -4.52 2.73 2.00
N CYS A 97 -4.54 3.82 1.24
CA CYS A 97 -5.51 3.96 0.14
C CYS A 97 -5.13 3.11 -1.06
N GLY A 98 -3.83 2.96 -1.36
CA GLY A 98 -3.33 2.18 -2.49
C GLY A 98 -3.68 0.69 -2.40
N ALA A 99 -3.69 0.10 -1.20
CA ALA A 99 -4.16 -1.27 -1.00
C ALA A 99 -5.66 -1.40 -1.31
N GLY A 100 -6.47 -0.43 -0.87
CA GLY A 100 -7.90 -0.37 -1.21
C GLY A 100 -8.14 -0.21 -2.71
N CYS A 101 -7.39 0.68 -3.38
CA CYS A 101 -7.46 0.88 -4.83
C CYS A 101 -7.13 -0.42 -5.56
N SER A 102 -5.97 -1.02 -5.24
CA SER A 102 -5.49 -2.26 -5.87
C SER A 102 -6.47 -3.44 -5.74
N ILE A 103 -7.16 -3.56 -4.60
CA ILE A 103 -8.22 -4.58 -4.42
C ILE A 103 -9.43 -4.22 -5.29
N GLY A 104 -9.84 -2.94 -5.31
CA GLY A 104 -10.96 -2.46 -6.12
C GLY A 104 -10.75 -2.73 -7.60
N ASP A 105 -9.58 -2.41 -8.12
CA ASP A 105 -9.21 -2.66 -9.51
C ASP A 105 -9.18 -4.16 -9.82
N ALA A 106 -8.55 -4.96 -8.96
CA ALA A 106 -8.53 -6.41 -9.14
C ALA A 106 -9.95 -7.00 -9.15
N MET A 107 -10.87 -6.46 -8.33
CA MET A 107 -12.28 -6.86 -8.34
C MET A 107 -12.98 -6.44 -9.63
N ALA A 108 -12.82 -5.19 -10.07
CA ALA A 108 -13.44 -4.71 -11.31
C ALA A 108 -12.96 -5.51 -12.53
N GLU A 109 -11.65 -5.77 -12.63
CA GLU A 109 -11.05 -6.57 -13.70
C GLU A 109 -11.56 -8.02 -13.76
N LEU A 110 -11.98 -8.58 -12.62
CA LEU A 110 -12.61 -9.89 -12.57
C LEU A 110 -14.13 -9.82 -12.86
N LEU A 111 -14.81 -8.78 -12.37
CA LEU A 111 -16.26 -8.63 -12.47
C LEU A 111 -16.74 -8.27 -13.88
N VAL A 112 -16.04 -7.37 -14.58
CA VAL A 112 -16.41 -6.93 -15.93
C VAL A 112 -16.59 -8.11 -16.90
N PRO A 113 -15.59 -9.00 -17.09
CA PRO A 113 -15.76 -10.15 -17.96
C PRO A 113 -16.71 -11.20 -17.39
N ALA A 114 -16.72 -11.42 -16.07
CA ALA A 114 -17.59 -12.42 -15.43
C ALA A 114 -19.08 -12.10 -15.59
N LEU A 115 -19.42 -10.81 -15.60
CA LEU A 115 -20.79 -10.31 -15.77
C LEU A 115 -21.09 -9.83 -17.20
N ALA A 116 -20.15 -10.00 -18.13
CA ALA A 116 -20.23 -9.54 -19.51
C ALA A 116 -20.66 -8.05 -19.64
N LEU A 117 -20.14 -7.19 -18.75
CA LEU A 117 -20.48 -5.77 -18.75
C LEU A 117 -19.77 -5.05 -19.89
N ASN A 118 -20.51 -4.23 -20.65
CA ASN A 118 -19.95 -3.49 -21.78
C ASN A 118 -20.77 -2.22 -22.09
N PHE A 119 -21.02 -1.38 -21.09
CA PHE A 119 -21.86 -0.19 -21.26
C PHE A 119 -21.10 1.05 -21.79
N ALA A 120 -19.76 1.03 -21.77
CA ALA A 120 -18.90 2.12 -22.25
C ALA A 120 -17.75 1.62 -23.15
N GLY A 121 -17.95 0.50 -23.85
CA GLY A 121 -16.86 -0.27 -24.47
C GLY A 121 -16.08 -1.09 -23.44
N GLU A 122 -15.37 -2.14 -23.87
CA GLU A 122 -14.70 -3.07 -22.95
C GLU A 122 -13.71 -2.33 -22.03
N PHE A 123 -12.83 -1.52 -22.63
CA PHE A 123 -11.83 -0.75 -21.89
C PHE A 123 -12.47 0.34 -21.01
N GLY A 124 -13.43 1.11 -21.54
CA GLY A 124 -14.09 2.17 -20.77
C GLY A 124 -14.93 1.65 -19.60
N THR A 125 -15.58 0.51 -19.78
CA THR A 125 -16.35 -0.17 -18.71
C THR A 125 -15.44 -0.60 -17.56
N ARG A 126 -14.23 -1.10 -17.87
CA ARG A 126 -13.20 -1.45 -16.87
C ARG A 126 -12.79 -0.21 -16.08
N LEU A 127 -12.33 0.85 -16.76
CA LEU A 127 -11.86 2.07 -16.08
C LEU A 127 -12.91 2.71 -15.16
N ILE A 128 -14.19 2.69 -15.56
CA ILE A 128 -15.28 3.22 -14.74
C ILE A 128 -15.47 2.38 -13.47
N LEU A 129 -15.49 1.05 -13.60
CA LEU A 129 -15.66 0.16 -12.45
C LEU A 129 -14.42 0.12 -11.55
N ASP A 130 -13.21 0.14 -12.14
CA ASP A 130 -11.93 0.28 -11.43
C ASP A 130 -12.02 1.52 -10.54
N PHE A 131 -12.28 2.70 -11.12
CA PHE A 131 -12.34 3.95 -10.37
C PHE A 131 -13.39 3.93 -9.24
N ILE A 132 -14.60 3.41 -9.51
CA ILE A 132 -15.67 3.36 -8.51
C ILE A 132 -15.28 2.45 -7.34
N LEU A 133 -14.81 1.23 -7.63
CA LEU A 133 -14.44 0.27 -6.59
C LEU A 133 -13.18 0.71 -5.84
N ALA A 134 -12.18 1.22 -6.56
CA ALA A 134 -10.95 1.77 -5.98
C ALA A 134 -11.24 2.95 -5.06
N TYR A 135 -12.12 3.86 -5.46
CA TYR A 135 -12.50 5.00 -4.62
C TYR A 135 -13.22 4.56 -3.35
N ILE A 136 -14.21 3.66 -3.47
CA ILE A 136 -14.95 3.14 -2.31
C ILE A 136 -14.01 2.41 -1.35
N LEU A 137 -13.22 1.45 -1.84
CA LEU A 137 -12.33 0.66 -0.99
C LEU A 137 -11.16 1.48 -0.45
N GLY A 138 -10.59 2.40 -1.24
CA GLY A 138 -9.55 3.32 -0.80
C GLY A 138 -10.02 4.19 0.37
N VAL A 139 -11.24 4.74 0.29
CA VAL A 139 -11.84 5.49 1.40
C VAL A 139 -12.11 4.59 2.61
N ILE A 140 -12.59 3.36 2.43
CA ILE A 140 -12.84 2.40 3.52
C ILE A 140 -11.53 2.06 4.26
N PHE A 141 -10.45 1.77 3.53
CA PHE A 141 -9.15 1.48 4.12
C PHE A 141 -8.59 2.68 4.89
N GLN A 142 -8.77 3.88 4.35
CA GLN A 142 -8.37 5.11 5.04
C GLN A 142 -9.23 5.38 6.27
N TYR A 143 -10.53 5.09 6.23
CA TYR A 143 -11.44 5.21 7.37
C TYR A 143 -10.95 4.37 8.56
N PHE A 144 -10.61 3.10 8.33
CA PHE A 144 -10.12 2.20 9.39
C PHE A 144 -8.74 2.60 9.93
N THR A 145 -8.04 3.50 9.26
CA THR A 145 -6.80 4.09 9.73
C THR A 145 -7.08 5.33 10.58
N ILE A 146 -7.86 6.28 10.06
CA ILE A 146 -8.02 7.60 10.67
C ILE A 146 -8.98 7.63 11.86
N ALA A 147 -10.07 6.85 11.80
CA ALA A 147 -11.09 6.88 12.84
C ALA A 147 -10.57 6.40 14.20
N PRO A 148 -9.81 5.28 14.30
CA PRO A 148 -9.21 4.86 15.57
C PRO A 148 -8.11 5.79 16.07
N MET A 149 -7.34 6.41 15.17
CA MET A 149 -6.24 7.32 15.54
C MET A 149 -6.75 8.61 16.17
N ARG A 150 -7.80 9.19 15.59
CA ARG A 150 -8.39 10.46 16.04
C ARG A 150 -9.58 10.29 16.99
N ASN A 151 -9.96 9.04 17.28
CA ASN A 151 -11.11 8.70 18.12
C ASN A 151 -12.41 9.39 17.63
N LEU A 152 -12.66 9.31 16.32
CA LEU A 152 -13.77 10.00 15.67
C LEU A 152 -15.05 9.16 15.68
N SER A 153 -16.21 9.84 15.67
CA SER A 153 -17.48 9.19 15.34
C SER A 153 -17.50 8.70 13.89
N PHE A 154 -18.43 7.80 13.56
CA PHE A 154 -18.54 7.21 12.21
C PHE A 154 -18.59 8.28 11.10
N ALA A 155 -19.52 9.23 11.18
CA ALA A 155 -19.67 10.28 10.16
C ALA A 155 -18.43 11.18 10.03
N GLN A 156 -17.83 11.56 11.17
CA GLN A 156 -16.59 12.35 11.17
C GLN A 156 -15.42 11.56 10.57
N GLY A 157 -15.32 10.26 10.88
CA GLY A 157 -14.31 9.37 10.34
C GLY A 157 -14.43 9.23 8.83
N VAL A 158 -15.65 9.05 8.30
CA VAL A 158 -15.90 8.96 6.84
C VAL A 158 -15.51 10.27 6.16
N LEU A 159 -15.96 11.41 6.68
CA LEU A 159 -15.61 12.71 6.11
C LEU A 159 -14.11 12.98 6.17
N ALA A 160 -13.46 12.59 7.28
CA ALA A 160 -12.02 12.70 7.43
C ALA A 160 -11.27 11.81 6.44
N ALA A 161 -11.73 10.57 6.20
CA ALA A 161 -11.13 9.66 5.23
C ALA A 161 -11.24 10.18 3.80
N ILE A 162 -12.43 10.63 3.40
CA ILE A 162 -12.66 11.26 2.08
C ILE A 162 -11.72 12.46 1.90
N ARG A 163 -11.66 13.36 2.89
CA ARG A 163 -10.80 14.54 2.83
C ARG A 163 -9.31 14.20 2.83
N ALA A 164 -8.92 13.14 3.53
CA ALA A 164 -7.53 12.72 3.65
C ALA A 164 -7.01 12.03 2.39
N ASP A 165 -7.86 11.38 1.59
CA ASP A 165 -7.37 10.54 0.49
C ASP A 165 -8.04 10.70 -0.88
N THR A 166 -9.05 11.54 -1.05
CA THR A 166 -9.64 11.78 -2.40
C THR A 166 -8.56 12.16 -3.43
N ILE A 167 -7.65 13.06 -3.08
CA ILE A 167 -6.59 13.49 -4.02
C ILE A 167 -5.57 12.37 -4.23
N SER A 168 -5.22 11.62 -3.17
CA SER A 168 -4.33 10.45 -3.26
C SER A 168 -4.88 9.39 -4.22
N ILE A 169 -6.16 9.03 -4.04
CA ILE A 169 -6.85 8.02 -4.83
C ILE A 169 -6.95 8.47 -6.28
N ILE A 170 -7.42 9.70 -6.53
CA ILE A 170 -7.52 10.22 -7.91
C ILE A 170 -6.16 10.16 -8.62
N LEU A 171 -5.08 10.55 -7.95
CA LEU A 171 -3.75 10.49 -8.56
C LEU A 171 -3.23 9.06 -8.72
N PHE A 172 -3.60 8.14 -7.81
CA PHE A 172 -3.30 6.72 -7.96
C PHE A 172 -3.95 6.16 -9.22
N GLU A 173 -5.25 6.39 -9.38
CA GLU A 173 -6.02 5.96 -10.56
C GLU A 173 -5.50 6.59 -11.86
N ILE A 174 -5.14 7.87 -11.84
CA ILE A 174 -4.55 8.53 -13.02
C ILE A 174 -3.25 7.82 -13.45
N GLY A 175 -2.36 7.50 -12.51
CA GLY A 175 -1.10 6.82 -12.81
C GLY A 175 -1.32 5.40 -13.34
N MET A 176 -2.23 4.67 -12.70
CA MET A 176 -2.63 3.33 -13.11
C MET A 176 -3.27 3.31 -14.49
N PHE A 177 -4.27 4.16 -14.74
CA PHE A 177 -4.98 4.23 -16.02
C PHE A 177 -4.09 4.69 -17.16
N ALA A 178 -3.16 5.61 -16.88
CA ALA A 178 -2.15 6.00 -17.87
C ALA A 178 -1.31 4.78 -18.29
N TRP A 179 -0.87 3.96 -17.35
CA TRP A 179 -0.14 2.73 -17.67
C TRP A 179 -1.02 1.71 -18.40
N MET A 180 -2.26 1.50 -17.96
CA MET A 180 -3.20 0.60 -18.62
C MET A 180 -3.44 1.02 -20.07
N ALA A 181 -3.60 2.32 -20.34
CA ALA A 181 -3.75 2.86 -21.69
C ALA A 181 -2.49 2.63 -22.54
N ILE A 182 -1.29 2.88 -21.99
CA ILE A 182 -0.02 2.60 -22.67
C ILE A 182 0.09 1.10 -23.02
N ALA A 183 -0.23 0.23 -22.06
CA ALA A 183 -0.21 -1.22 -22.26
C ALA A 183 -1.20 -1.65 -23.34
N HIS A 184 -2.43 -1.14 -23.28
CA HIS A 184 -3.54 -1.52 -24.15
C HIS A 184 -3.36 -1.00 -25.59
N TYR A 185 -2.91 0.23 -25.78
CA TYR A 185 -2.85 0.84 -27.12
C TYR A 185 -1.48 0.74 -27.79
N TRP A 186 -0.38 0.69 -27.04
CA TRP A 186 0.98 0.81 -27.60
C TRP A 186 1.81 -0.46 -27.43
N LEU A 187 1.86 -1.03 -26.22
CA LEU A 187 2.74 -2.18 -25.96
C LEU A 187 2.13 -3.49 -26.46
N LEU A 188 0.83 -3.69 -26.23
CA LEU A 188 0.10 -4.93 -26.52
C LEU A 188 -1.26 -4.65 -27.17
N PRO A 189 -1.27 -4.03 -28.37
CA PRO A 189 -2.49 -3.65 -29.06
C PRO A 189 -3.28 -4.85 -29.59
N SER A 190 -2.64 -6.00 -29.85
CA SER A 190 -3.34 -7.24 -30.20
C SER A 190 -2.44 -8.47 -30.04
N PRO A 191 -2.93 -9.58 -29.47
CA PRO A 191 -4.19 -9.69 -28.72
C PRO A 191 -4.10 -8.94 -27.38
N HIS A 192 -5.22 -8.38 -26.93
CA HIS A 192 -5.29 -7.76 -25.61
C HIS A 192 -5.12 -8.80 -24.50
N LEU A 193 -4.40 -8.41 -23.45
CA LEU A 193 -4.24 -9.22 -22.25
C LEU A 193 -5.59 -9.38 -21.53
N LYS A 194 -5.85 -10.60 -21.04
CA LYS A 194 -7.07 -10.95 -20.32
C LYS A 194 -6.70 -11.44 -18.91
N PRO A 195 -7.61 -11.31 -17.92
CA PRO A 195 -7.37 -11.72 -16.53
C PRO A 195 -6.99 -13.21 -16.32
N ASN A 196 -7.10 -14.04 -17.35
CA ASN A 196 -6.70 -15.45 -17.31
C ASN A 196 -5.21 -15.70 -17.65
N SER A 197 -4.40 -14.66 -17.86
CA SER A 197 -2.97 -14.78 -18.18
C SER A 197 -2.08 -14.13 -17.10
N ALA A 198 -0.85 -14.62 -16.92
CA ALA A 198 0.06 -14.04 -15.93
C ALA A 198 0.60 -12.69 -16.40
N ALA A 199 0.81 -12.53 -17.71
CA ALA A 199 1.22 -11.24 -18.28
C ALA A 199 0.22 -10.11 -17.96
N PHE A 200 -1.08 -10.41 -17.92
CA PHE A 200 -2.10 -9.45 -17.49
C PHE A 200 -1.85 -8.94 -16.06
N TRP A 201 -1.73 -9.86 -15.11
CA TRP A 201 -1.52 -9.51 -13.70
C TRP A 201 -0.17 -8.83 -13.45
N PHE A 202 0.86 -9.21 -14.20
CA PHE A 202 2.13 -8.51 -14.19
C PHE A 202 1.98 -7.06 -14.64
N MET A 203 1.29 -6.80 -15.75
CA MET A 203 1.04 -5.44 -16.23
C MET A 203 0.16 -4.64 -15.27
N MET A 204 -0.79 -5.29 -14.60
CA MET A 204 -1.59 -4.68 -13.52
C MET A 204 -0.72 -4.29 -12.33
N GLN A 205 0.23 -5.12 -11.90
CA GLN A 205 1.16 -4.76 -10.82
C GLN A 205 2.01 -3.54 -11.20
N VAL A 206 2.45 -3.43 -12.46
CA VAL A 206 3.16 -2.24 -12.94
C VAL A 206 2.23 -1.01 -12.93
N ALA A 207 0.96 -1.17 -13.28
CA ALA A 207 -0.04 -0.11 -13.20
C ALA A 207 -0.22 0.39 -11.75
N MET A 208 -0.35 -0.54 -10.79
CA MET A 208 -0.44 -0.22 -9.36
C MET A 208 0.83 0.47 -8.83
N ILE A 209 2.01 0.09 -9.32
CA ILE A 209 3.27 0.80 -9.01
C ILE A 209 3.24 2.23 -9.58
N ALA A 210 2.77 2.41 -10.82
CA ALA A 210 2.62 3.74 -11.42
C ALA A 210 1.65 4.60 -10.59
N GLY A 211 0.50 4.06 -10.20
CA GLY A 211 -0.45 4.72 -9.29
C GLY A 211 0.15 5.07 -7.93
N TYR A 212 0.92 4.16 -7.34
CA TYR A 212 1.65 4.43 -6.11
C TYR A 212 2.60 5.63 -6.27
N LEU A 213 3.37 5.68 -7.35
CA LEU A 213 4.33 6.77 -7.61
C LEU A 213 3.63 8.12 -7.82
N THR A 214 2.50 8.15 -8.53
CA THR A 214 1.72 9.38 -8.75
C THR A 214 1.00 9.86 -7.49
N ALA A 215 0.65 8.96 -6.56
CA ALA A 215 0.02 9.30 -5.29
C ALA A 215 1.00 9.81 -4.20
N LEU A 216 2.32 9.58 -4.35
CA LEU A 216 3.34 10.06 -3.41
C LEU A 216 3.33 11.58 -3.19
N PRO A 217 3.34 12.45 -4.24
CA PRO A 217 3.30 13.90 -4.03
C PRO A 217 2.00 14.37 -3.38
N ALA A 218 0.89 13.72 -3.71
CA ALA A 218 -0.42 14.00 -3.12
C ALA A 218 -0.40 13.77 -1.60
N ASN A 219 0.10 12.61 -1.18
CA ASN A 219 0.20 12.23 0.22
C ASN A 219 1.13 13.17 0.98
N ALA A 220 2.29 13.51 0.41
CA ALA A 220 3.23 14.43 1.05
C ALA A 220 2.58 15.80 1.30
N TRP A 221 1.79 16.29 0.34
CA TRP A 221 1.05 17.54 0.49
C TRP A 221 -0.08 17.43 1.52
N LEU A 222 -0.86 16.35 1.50
CA LEU A 222 -1.97 16.10 2.44
C LEU A 222 -1.49 16.00 3.90
N ILE A 223 -0.34 15.37 4.12
CA ILE A 223 0.32 15.27 5.43
C ILE A 223 0.80 16.66 5.89
N ARG A 224 1.45 17.44 5.01
CA ARG A 224 1.90 18.81 5.33
C ARG A 224 0.73 19.73 5.68
N LYS A 225 -0.42 19.55 5.02
CA LYS A 225 -1.65 20.31 5.29
C LYS A 225 -2.39 19.86 6.56
N GLY A 226 -1.96 18.76 7.20
CA GLY A 226 -2.59 18.20 8.40
C GLY A 226 -3.91 17.48 8.14
N TRP A 227 -4.26 17.21 6.88
CA TRP A 227 -5.47 16.46 6.55
C TRP A 227 -5.27 14.97 6.75
N LYS A 228 -4.04 14.49 6.52
CA LYS A 228 -3.59 13.13 6.80
C LYS A 228 -2.65 13.11 8.01
N GLU A 229 -2.69 12.00 8.76
CA GLU A 229 -1.93 11.85 9.99
C GLU A 229 -0.42 11.88 9.78
N LYS A 230 0.29 12.53 10.71
CA LYS A 230 1.74 12.55 10.74
C LYS A 230 2.23 11.39 11.59
N MET A 231 3.08 10.55 11.01
CA MET A 231 3.95 9.68 11.81
C MET A 231 5.16 10.52 12.25
N PRO A 232 5.60 10.49 13.54
CA PRO A 232 6.75 11.27 14.00
C PRO A 232 7.96 10.98 13.13
N ALA A 233 8.63 12.01 12.58
CA ALA A 233 9.62 11.88 11.49
C ALA A 233 10.98 11.33 11.92
N ILE A 234 10.98 10.26 12.70
CA ILE A 234 12.17 9.60 13.22
C ILE A 234 12.58 8.49 12.25
N ASP A 235 13.87 8.44 11.91
CA ASP A 235 14.44 7.35 11.11
C ASP A 235 14.25 6.02 11.85
N PRO A 236 13.69 4.98 11.20
CA PRO A 236 13.64 3.63 11.77
C PRO A 236 14.94 3.11 12.39
N ASN A 237 16.11 3.50 11.85
CA ASN A 237 17.41 3.10 12.40
C ASN A 237 17.69 3.76 13.76
N GLN A 238 17.39 5.06 13.89
CA GLN A 238 17.51 5.79 15.16
C GLN A 238 16.55 5.19 16.20
N MET A 239 15.33 4.90 15.77
CA MET A 239 14.32 4.28 16.62
C MET A 239 14.73 2.87 17.07
N GLN A 240 15.32 2.09 16.17
CA GLN A 240 15.86 0.77 16.48
C GLN A 240 17.05 0.84 17.44
N ALA A 241 17.92 1.84 17.31
CA ALA A 241 19.02 2.06 18.25
C ALA A 241 18.48 2.33 19.67
N GLU A 242 17.52 3.24 19.81
CA GLU A 242 16.91 3.53 21.11
C GLU A 242 16.15 2.33 21.72
N MET A 243 15.50 1.51 20.89
CA MET A 243 14.86 0.28 21.36
C MET A 243 15.86 -0.80 21.77
N ARG A 244 17.04 -0.89 21.13
CA ARG A 244 18.10 -1.83 21.54
C ARG A 244 18.68 -1.45 22.90
N VAL A 245 18.83 -0.15 23.18
CA VAL A 245 19.26 0.34 24.50
C VAL A 245 18.27 -0.08 25.60
N GLN A 246 16.99 -0.27 25.26
CA GLN A 246 15.96 -0.72 26.21
C GLN A 246 15.93 -2.23 26.44
N GLN A 247 16.57 -3.03 25.57
CA GLN A 247 16.65 -4.47 25.79
C GLN A 247 17.73 -4.74 26.85
N PRO A 248 17.42 -5.45 27.95
CA PRO A 248 18.45 -5.88 28.89
C PRO A 248 19.49 -6.71 28.12
N PRO A 249 20.78 -6.68 28.52
CA PRO A 249 21.80 -7.47 27.86
C PRO A 249 21.30 -8.92 27.76
N GLN A 250 21.27 -9.47 26.55
CA GLN A 250 20.99 -10.88 26.36
C GLN A 250 22.01 -11.64 27.19
N ASN A 251 21.56 -12.27 28.28
CA ASN A 251 22.40 -13.16 29.07
C ASN A 251 22.94 -14.24 28.14
N LEU A 252 24.20 -14.09 27.72
CA LEU A 252 24.99 -15.09 26.99
C LEU A 252 25.28 -16.35 27.84
N ASN A 253 24.65 -16.49 29.01
CA ASN A 253 24.76 -17.63 29.90
C ASN A 253 23.50 -18.51 29.83
N ARG A 254 23.29 -19.18 28.70
CA ARG A 254 22.48 -20.41 28.61
C ARG A 254 23.09 -21.38 27.59
N VAL A 255 24.37 -21.67 27.76
CA VAL A 255 24.96 -22.95 27.33
C VAL A 255 25.96 -23.32 28.42
N ALA A 256 25.48 -24.06 29.41
CA ALA A 256 26.27 -24.88 30.32
C ALA A 256 25.63 -26.27 30.29
#